data_AF-A0A962MQZ8-F1
#
_entry.id   AF-A0A962MQZ8-F1
#
_cell.length_a   1.000
_cell.length_b   1.000
_cell.length_c   1.000
_cell.angle_alpha   90.00
_cell.angle_beta   90.00
_cell.angle_gamma   90.00
#
_symmetry.space_group_name_H-M   'P 1'
#
loop_
_entity.id
_entity.type
_entity.pdbx_description
1 polymer ?
#
loop_
_entity_poly.entity_id
_entity_poly.type
_entity_poly.pdbx_seq_one_letter_code
_entity_poly.pdbx_strand_id
1 'polypeptide(L)'
;MFALTNKPDMGARLYSGLIRMATDPSRGTDGMKLIQHIAGVLVETYLVFDEPDKAMEASLQELSGMMGCRPAAGALGQGVLPPANIIDLETEKGRAAARAFFEEWLDCAFEFHKLMLVIVHNILISWEAEGLPRAESLRLLIECVHKAMGFELAAQELCDVVIDRKVASEGWGLGDCIASLSAVAGRRLALSLNTDACMIFRGCNLPDNLDHVVFVMTQEAVRLGVPAGTDWRFGLAANDVPVNAPLDLIFGIEPYCQSFFNAINMNCQYDQSVSCAKAAGRMLAVAAGGEVPEMEPAIAKPLAMAAMTETYKSVCMEHEIVSL
;
A
#
# COMPACT_ATOMS: atom_id res chain seq x y z
N MET A 1 -10.39 37.19 11.63
CA MET A 1 -11.29 37.11 10.46
C MET A 1 -11.42 35.63 10.14
N PHE A 2 -12.47 34.97 10.64
CA PHE A 2 -12.71 33.55 10.38
C PHE A 2 -13.22 33.45 8.95
N ALA A 3 -12.39 32.96 8.03
CA ALA A 3 -12.90 32.51 6.75
C ALA A 3 -13.78 31.30 7.03
N LEU A 4 -15.10 31.48 6.95
CA LEU A 4 -16.04 30.37 6.83
C LEU A 4 -15.61 29.58 5.60
N THR A 5 -15.00 28.42 5.82
CA THR A 5 -14.60 27.51 4.76
C THR A 5 -15.86 27.16 3.95
N ASN A 6 -15.89 27.53 2.67
CA ASN A 6 -17.02 27.23 1.81
C ASN A 6 -17.01 25.72 1.51
N LYS A 7 -17.60 24.92 2.41
CA LYS A 7 -17.62 23.45 2.34
C LYS A 7 -18.06 22.91 0.97
N PRO A 8 -19.10 23.47 0.32
CA PRO A 8 -19.45 23.11 -1.05
C PRO A 8 -18.31 23.30 -2.06
N ASP A 9 -17.58 24.41 -1.98
CA ASP A 9 -16.47 24.70 -2.88
C ASP A 9 -15.29 23.74 -2.67
N MET A 10 -14.97 23.42 -1.42
CA MET A 10 -13.97 22.39 -1.10
C MET A 10 -14.36 21.02 -1.63
N GLY A 11 -15.62 20.61 -1.42
CA GLY A 11 -16.14 19.36 -1.96
C GLY A 11 -16.06 19.30 -3.48
N ALA A 12 -16.39 20.41 -4.16
CA ALA A 12 -16.29 20.51 -5.62
C ALA A 12 -14.84 20.46 -6.12
N ARG A 13 -13.90 21.10 -5.41
CA ARG A 13 -12.46 21.05 -5.70
C ARG A 13 -11.91 19.64 -5.56
N LEU A 14 -12.24 18.94 -4.48
CA LEU A 14 -11.83 17.55 -4.28
C LEU A 14 -12.41 16.67 -5.38
N TYR A 15 -13.72 16.72 -5.59
CA TYR A 15 -14.40 15.94 -6.63
C TYR A 15 -13.75 16.13 -8.01
N SER A 16 -13.55 17.38 -8.42
CA SER A 16 -12.91 17.72 -9.70
C SER A 16 -11.45 17.27 -9.76
N GLY A 17 -10.74 17.35 -8.63
CA GLY A 17 -9.38 16.86 -8.48
C GLY A 17 -9.28 15.35 -8.69
N LEU A 18 -10.13 14.57 -8.02
CA LEU A 18 -10.15 13.11 -8.15
C LEU A 18 -10.45 12.67 -9.58
N ILE A 19 -11.45 13.29 -10.23
CA ILE A 19 -11.74 13.01 -11.65
C ILE A 19 -10.53 13.33 -12.51
N ARG A 20 -9.95 14.52 -12.35
CA ARG A 20 -8.80 14.95 -13.17
C ARG A 20 -7.59 14.02 -13.03
N MET A 21 -7.35 13.45 -11.85
CA MET A 21 -6.29 12.45 -11.66
C MET A 21 -6.57 11.12 -12.37
N ALA A 22 -7.84 10.78 -12.53
CA ALA A 22 -8.30 9.57 -13.23
C ALA A 22 -8.54 9.80 -14.74
N THR A 23 -8.52 11.04 -15.24
CA THR A 23 -8.75 11.37 -16.66
C THR A 23 -7.47 11.38 -17.47
N ASP A 24 -7.45 10.61 -18.55
CA ASP A 24 -6.48 10.72 -19.64
C ASP A 24 -7.07 11.56 -20.79
N PRO A 25 -6.34 12.56 -21.34
CA PRO A 25 -6.86 13.41 -22.42
C PRO A 25 -7.30 12.66 -23.68
N SER A 26 -6.73 11.47 -23.94
CA SER A 26 -6.99 10.67 -25.12
C SER A 26 -7.97 9.51 -24.89
N ARG A 27 -8.06 9.01 -23.65
CA ARG A 27 -8.85 7.82 -23.31
C ARG A 27 -10.07 8.09 -22.44
N GLY A 28 -10.23 9.32 -21.94
CA GLY A 28 -11.31 9.69 -21.03
C GLY A 28 -11.00 9.31 -19.58
N THR A 29 -12.03 9.27 -18.73
CA THR A 29 -11.90 8.96 -17.31
C THR A 29 -11.87 7.46 -17.07
N ASP A 30 -10.81 6.99 -16.40
CA ASP A 30 -10.68 5.61 -15.94
C ASP A 30 -11.48 5.41 -14.65
N GLY A 31 -12.63 4.73 -14.76
CA GLY A 31 -13.52 4.49 -13.62
C GLY A 31 -12.87 3.70 -12.49
N MET A 32 -12.00 2.72 -12.80
CA MET A 32 -11.34 1.91 -11.78
C MET A 32 -10.31 2.75 -11.00
N LYS A 33 -9.54 3.59 -11.69
CA LYS A 33 -8.64 4.54 -11.01
C LYS A 33 -9.40 5.51 -10.11
N LEU A 34 -10.54 6.02 -10.57
CA LEU A 34 -11.37 6.90 -9.74
C LEU A 34 -11.91 6.16 -8.51
N ILE A 35 -12.35 4.90 -8.64
CA ILE A 35 -12.72 4.05 -7.50
C ILE A 35 -11.54 3.89 -6.51
N GLN A 36 -10.33 3.65 -7.00
CA GLN A 36 -9.13 3.52 -6.16
C GLN A 36 -8.79 4.83 -5.44
N HIS A 37 -8.88 5.97 -6.12
CA HIS A 37 -8.69 7.28 -5.48
C HIS A 37 -9.74 7.53 -4.39
N ILE A 38 -11.00 7.23 -4.66
CA ILE A 38 -12.08 7.35 -3.69
C ILE A 38 -11.82 6.42 -2.49
N ALA A 39 -11.42 5.18 -2.73
CA ALA A 39 -11.05 4.25 -1.68
C ALA A 39 -9.92 4.81 -0.80
N GLY A 40 -8.91 5.41 -1.42
CA GLY A 40 -7.85 6.14 -0.72
C GLY A 40 -8.38 7.26 0.17
N VAL A 41 -9.25 8.12 -0.36
CA VAL A 41 -9.87 9.21 0.42
C VAL A 41 -10.62 8.65 1.63
N LEU A 42 -11.42 7.60 1.44
CA LEU A 42 -12.17 6.96 2.52
C LEU A 42 -11.24 6.38 3.60
N VAL A 43 -10.23 5.61 3.20
CA VAL A 43 -9.23 5.05 4.13
C VAL A 43 -8.55 6.15 4.94
N GLU A 44 -8.14 7.25 4.30
CA GLU A 44 -7.54 8.37 5.04
C GLU A 44 -8.49 8.94 6.08
N THR A 45 -9.79 9.09 5.75
CA THR A 45 -10.76 9.57 6.74
C THR A 45 -11.04 8.57 7.86
N TYR A 46 -10.93 7.27 7.59
CA TYR A 46 -11.12 6.24 8.61
C TYR A 46 -9.98 6.23 9.63
N LEU A 47 -8.74 6.45 9.18
CA LEU A 47 -7.55 6.50 10.03
C LEU A 47 -7.53 7.67 11.02
N VAL A 48 -8.45 8.62 10.90
CA VAL A 48 -8.60 9.72 11.88
C VAL A 48 -9.35 9.25 13.15
N PHE A 49 -10.07 8.13 13.10
CA PHE A 49 -10.81 7.58 14.23
C PHE A 49 -9.97 6.59 15.03
N ASP A 50 -10.28 6.46 16.33
CA ASP A 50 -9.57 5.55 17.24
C ASP A 50 -9.69 4.07 16.83
N GLU A 51 -10.83 3.68 16.25
CA GLU A 51 -11.10 2.32 15.77
C GLU A 51 -11.38 2.38 14.24
N PRO A 52 -10.33 2.46 13.40
CA PRO A 52 -10.47 2.73 11.97
C PRO A 52 -11.17 1.60 11.20
N ASP A 53 -11.03 0.36 11.66
CA ASP A 53 -11.72 -0.82 11.14
C ASP A 53 -13.24 -0.72 11.35
N LYS A 54 -13.67 -0.37 12.56
CA LYS A 54 -15.09 -0.17 12.87
C LYS A 54 -15.66 1.05 12.15
N ALA A 55 -14.88 2.13 12.05
CA ALA A 55 -15.26 3.31 11.29
C ALA A 55 -15.50 2.95 9.81
N MET A 56 -14.60 2.15 9.21
CA MET A 56 -14.75 1.65 7.86
C MET A 56 -16.05 0.83 7.70
N GLU A 57 -16.29 -0.18 8.54
CA GLU A 57 -17.49 -1.03 8.44
C GLU A 57 -18.79 -0.23 8.55
N ALA A 58 -18.88 0.65 9.56
CA ALA A 58 -20.06 1.50 9.76
C ALA A 58 -20.30 2.43 8.57
N SER A 59 -19.24 3.00 8.01
CA SER A 59 -19.33 3.95 6.90
C SER A 59 -19.70 3.28 5.58
N LEU A 60 -19.18 2.07 5.32
CA LEU A 60 -19.57 1.28 4.15
C LEU A 60 -21.02 0.80 4.26
N GLN A 61 -21.50 0.51 5.47
CA GLN A 61 -22.91 0.21 5.73
C GLN A 61 -23.79 1.45 5.52
N GLU A 62 -23.37 2.63 6.00
CA GLU A 62 -24.06 3.91 5.78
C GLU A 62 -24.14 4.22 4.28
N LEU A 63 -23.03 4.11 3.55
CA LEU A 63 -23.00 4.31 2.10
C LEU A 63 -23.92 3.35 1.36
N SER A 64 -23.95 2.07 1.73
CA SER A 64 -24.90 1.09 1.17
C SER A 64 -26.35 1.50 1.43
N GLY A 65 -26.63 2.02 2.62
CA GLY A 65 -27.94 2.57 2.99
C GLY A 65 -28.32 3.79 2.15
N MET A 66 -27.41 4.74 1.97
CA MET A 66 -27.60 5.92 1.12
C MET A 66 -27.89 5.53 -0.34
N MET A 67 -27.15 4.57 -0.88
CA MET A 67 -27.31 4.08 -2.26
C MET A 67 -28.61 3.28 -2.46
N GLY A 68 -29.26 2.83 -1.38
CA GLY A 68 -30.47 2.01 -1.42
C GLY A 68 -30.24 0.61 -2.01
N CYS A 69 -29.00 0.10 -1.99
CA CYS A 69 -28.64 -1.19 -2.56
C CYS A 69 -27.57 -1.91 -1.73
N ARG A 70 -27.47 -3.23 -1.91
CA ARG A 70 -26.34 -4.02 -1.42
C ARG A 70 -25.28 -4.13 -2.50
N PRO A 71 -23.98 -4.27 -2.14
CA PRO A 71 -22.95 -4.59 -3.12
C PRO A 71 -23.26 -5.91 -3.82
N ALA A 72 -22.84 -6.02 -5.09
CA ALA A 72 -22.97 -7.25 -5.86
C ALA A 72 -22.38 -8.45 -5.11
N ALA A 73 -23.10 -9.59 -5.15
CA ALA A 73 -22.73 -10.81 -4.45
C ALA A 73 -21.91 -11.76 -5.33
N GLY A 74 -21.22 -12.71 -4.69
CA GLY A 74 -20.43 -13.74 -5.36
C GLY A 74 -18.93 -13.46 -5.34
N ALA A 75 -18.15 -14.40 -5.87
CA ALA A 75 -16.70 -14.23 -6.01
C ALA A 75 -16.39 -13.26 -7.16
N LEU A 76 -15.43 -12.36 -6.95
CA LEU A 76 -14.92 -11.54 -8.03
C LEU A 76 -14.15 -12.40 -9.04
N GLY A 77 -14.35 -12.12 -10.32
CA GLY A 77 -13.56 -12.76 -11.38
C GLY A 77 -12.07 -12.41 -11.27
N GLN A 78 -11.22 -13.28 -11.82
CA GLN A 78 -9.80 -12.98 -11.95
C GLN A 78 -9.60 -11.74 -12.83
N GLY A 79 -8.73 -10.82 -12.40
CA GLY A 79 -8.42 -9.59 -13.14
C GLY A 79 -9.46 -8.47 -13.05
N VAL A 80 -10.53 -8.64 -12.24
CA VAL A 80 -11.50 -7.56 -11.99
C VAL A 80 -10.84 -6.41 -11.21
N LEU A 81 -10.01 -6.75 -10.22
CA LEU A 81 -9.22 -5.76 -9.48
C LEU A 81 -7.82 -5.63 -10.10
N PRO A 82 -7.25 -4.40 -10.13
CA PRO A 82 -5.86 -4.21 -10.50
C PRO A 82 -4.90 -4.95 -9.56
N PRO A 83 -3.64 -5.18 -9.99
CA PRO A 83 -2.61 -5.73 -9.13
C PRO A 83 -2.39 -4.91 -7.85
N ALA A 84 -1.96 -5.57 -6.76
CA ALA A 84 -1.81 -4.96 -5.43
C ALA A 84 -0.97 -3.67 -5.42
N ASN A 85 0.16 -3.65 -6.14
CA ASN A 85 1.02 -2.47 -6.26
C ASN A 85 0.31 -1.28 -6.95
N ILE A 86 -0.61 -1.55 -7.88
CA ILE A 86 -1.40 -0.50 -8.54
C ILE A 86 -2.51 0.00 -7.61
N ILE A 87 -3.15 -0.89 -6.86
CA ILE A 87 -4.14 -0.50 -5.83
C ILE A 87 -3.46 0.39 -4.80
N ASP A 88 -2.32 -0.01 -4.25
CA ASP A 88 -1.54 0.79 -3.32
C ASP A 88 -1.21 2.17 -3.91
N LEU A 89 -0.61 2.21 -5.11
CA LEU A 89 -0.25 3.46 -5.79
C LEU A 89 -1.43 4.43 -5.98
N GLU A 90 -2.55 3.94 -6.52
CA GLU A 90 -3.69 4.81 -6.85
C GLU A 90 -4.50 5.19 -5.61
N THR A 91 -4.56 4.33 -4.60
CA THR A 91 -5.19 4.66 -3.31
C THR A 91 -4.35 5.67 -2.53
N GLU A 92 -3.02 5.60 -2.58
CA GLU A 92 -2.16 6.62 -1.97
C GLU A 92 -2.34 8.02 -2.55
N LYS A 93 -2.58 8.14 -3.86
CA LYS A 93 -2.92 9.45 -4.46
C LYS A 93 -4.22 10.00 -3.89
N GLY A 94 -5.22 9.13 -3.68
CA GLY A 94 -6.47 9.49 -3.02
C GLY A 94 -6.27 9.95 -1.57
N ARG A 95 -5.47 9.20 -0.81
CA ARG A 95 -5.11 9.55 0.57
C ARG A 95 -4.36 10.88 0.65
N ALA A 96 -3.39 11.09 -0.23
CA ALA A 96 -2.64 12.34 -0.31
C ALA A 96 -3.55 13.54 -0.62
N ALA A 97 -4.52 13.36 -1.52
CA ALA A 97 -5.54 14.38 -1.77
C ALA A 97 -6.34 14.65 -0.49
N ALA A 98 -6.86 13.61 0.17
CA ALA A 98 -7.62 13.76 1.41
C ALA A 98 -6.84 14.50 2.50
N ARG A 99 -5.56 14.19 2.72
CA ARG A 99 -4.68 14.91 3.66
C ARG A 99 -4.58 16.40 3.34
N ALA A 100 -4.30 16.75 2.09
CA ALA A 100 -4.19 18.14 1.66
C ALA A 100 -5.50 18.92 1.88
N PHE A 101 -6.65 18.29 1.62
CA PHE A 101 -7.95 18.92 1.88
C PHE A 101 -8.30 18.97 3.36
N PHE A 102 -7.87 17.99 4.15
CA PHE A 102 -8.10 17.93 5.59
C PHE A 102 -7.28 19.00 6.33
N GLU A 103 -6.07 19.31 5.89
CA GLU A 103 -5.27 20.42 6.43
C GLU A 103 -5.96 21.79 6.25
N GLU A 104 -6.68 21.98 5.13
CA GLU A 104 -7.49 23.18 4.88
C GLU A 104 -8.83 23.14 5.65
N TRP A 105 -9.24 21.99 6.21
CA TRP A 105 -10.51 21.79 6.88
C TRP A 105 -10.43 22.20 8.36
N LEU A 106 -10.96 23.40 8.65
CA LEU A 106 -10.93 23.98 10.00
C LEU A 106 -11.99 23.41 10.97
N ASP A 107 -12.85 22.51 10.49
CA ASP A 107 -13.93 21.89 11.28
C ASP A 107 -13.57 20.47 11.75
N CYS A 108 -14.51 19.76 12.38
CA CYS A 108 -14.23 18.42 12.91
C CYS A 108 -14.14 17.32 11.84
N ALA A 109 -13.39 16.27 12.15
CA ALA A 109 -13.18 15.11 11.26
C ALA A 109 -14.47 14.38 10.88
N PHE A 110 -15.44 14.30 11.79
CA PHE A 110 -16.74 13.69 11.52
C PHE A 110 -17.49 14.39 10.39
N GLU A 111 -17.46 15.73 10.34
CA GLU A 111 -18.12 16.48 9.26
C GLU A 111 -17.40 16.31 7.93
N PHE A 112 -16.06 16.29 7.94
CA PHE A 112 -15.27 16.02 6.73
C PHE A 112 -15.61 14.63 6.18
N HIS A 113 -15.61 13.61 7.04
CA HIS A 113 -15.93 12.24 6.66
C HIS A 113 -17.35 12.12 6.06
N LYS A 114 -18.36 12.74 6.68
CA LYS A 114 -19.73 12.76 6.13
C LYS A 114 -19.81 13.45 4.77
N LEU A 115 -19.09 14.55 4.57
CA LEU A 115 -19.01 15.20 3.26
C LEU A 115 -18.42 14.23 2.23
N MET A 116 -17.38 13.46 2.59
CA MET A 116 -16.81 12.46 1.69
C MET A 116 -17.83 11.40 1.29
N LEU A 117 -18.58 10.83 2.24
CA LEU A 117 -19.63 9.84 1.92
C LEU A 117 -20.68 10.40 0.96
N VAL A 118 -21.10 11.66 1.14
CA VAL A 118 -22.06 12.32 0.23
C VAL A 118 -21.46 12.51 -1.17
N ILE A 119 -20.19 12.91 -1.27
CA ILE A 119 -19.50 13.03 -2.55
C ILE A 119 -19.46 11.66 -3.23
N VAL A 120 -18.96 10.62 -2.55
CA VAL A 120 -18.85 9.26 -3.10
C VAL A 120 -20.21 8.74 -3.58
N HIS A 121 -21.25 8.89 -2.77
CA HIS A 121 -22.62 8.54 -3.16
C HIS A 121 -23.01 9.21 -4.49
N ASN A 122 -22.80 10.52 -4.61
CA ASN A 122 -23.19 11.26 -5.82
C ASN A 122 -22.41 10.81 -7.07
N ILE A 123 -21.13 10.46 -6.92
CA ILE A 123 -20.31 9.91 -8.01
C ILE A 123 -20.92 8.59 -8.50
N LEU A 124 -21.16 7.66 -7.57
CA LEU A 124 -21.65 6.33 -7.93
C LEU A 124 -23.05 6.38 -8.55
N ILE A 125 -23.93 7.28 -8.07
CA ILE A 125 -25.24 7.51 -8.68
C ILE A 125 -25.12 8.12 -10.08
N SER A 126 -24.17 9.04 -10.31
CA SER A 126 -23.99 9.59 -11.66
C SER A 126 -23.56 8.53 -12.68
N TRP A 127 -22.75 7.56 -12.28
CA TRP A 127 -22.35 6.45 -13.15
C TRP A 127 -23.50 5.51 -13.49
N GLU A 128 -24.47 5.35 -12.59
CA GLU A 128 -25.68 4.59 -12.89
C GLU A 128 -26.51 5.24 -14.00
N ALA A 129 -26.58 6.57 -14.02
CA ALA A 129 -27.21 7.30 -15.12
C ALA A 129 -26.49 7.07 -16.47
N GLU A 130 -25.21 6.71 -16.43
CA GLU A 130 -24.38 6.35 -17.58
C GLU A 130 -24.39 4.83 -17.90
N GLY A 131 -25.17 4.03 -17.15
CA GLY A 131 -25.39 2.61 -17.39
C GLY A 131 -24.51 1.65 -16.58
N LEU A 132 -23.68 2.15 -15.66
CA LEU A 132 -22.89 1.30 -14.75
C LEU A 132 -23.71 0.89 -13.51
N PRO A 133 -23.93 -0.41 -13.25
CA PRO A 133 -24.76 -0.83 -12.11
C PRO A 133 -24.19 -0.36 -10.78
N ARG A 134 -24.98 0.39 -10.00
CA ARG A 134 -24.55 0.93 -8.70
C ARG A 134 -24.05 -0.15 -7.72
N ALA A 135 -24.63 -1.35 -7.78
CA ALA A 135 -24.27 -2.48 -6.92
C ALA A 135 -22.86 -3.03 -7.24
N GLU A 136 -22.47 -3.00 -8.51
CA GLU A 136 -21.12 -3.42 -8.96
C GLU A 136 -20.09 -2.36 -8.59
N SER A 137 -20.37 -1.09 -8.85
CA SER A 137 -19.47 0.02 -8.47
C SER A 137 -19.25 0.06 -6.96
N LEU A 138 -20.31 -0.13 -6.16
CA LEU A 138 -20.22 -0.24 -4.70
C LEU A 138 -19.38 -1.45 -4.27
N ARG A 139 -19.53 -2.60 -4.93
CA ARG A 139 -18.72 -3.80 -4.65
C ARG A 139 -17.24 -3.53 -4.90
N LEU A 140 -16.89 -2.95 -6.05
CA LEU A 140 -15.50 -2.64 -6.40
C LEU A 140 -14.88 -1.62 -5.43
N LEU A 141 -15.65 -0.60 -5.04
CA LEU A 141 -15.21 0.36 -4.04
C LEU A 141 -14.91 -0.30 -2.69
N ILE A 142 -15.83 -1.12 -2.18
CA ILE A 142 -15.66 -1.84 -0.92
C ILE A 142 -14.39 -2.70 -0.95
N GLU A 143 -14.11 -3.38 -2.05
CA GLU A 143 -12.94 -4.24 -2.20
C GLU A 143 -11.63 -3.45 -2.23
N CYS A 144 -11.61 -2.31 -2.94
CA CYS A 144 -10.47 -1.41 -2.91
C CYS A 144 -10.24 -0.79 -1.52
N VAL A 145 -11.31 -0.43 -0.81
CA VAL A 145 -11.24 0.11 0.56
C VAL A 145 -10.64 -0.93 1.51
N HIS A 146 -11.13 -2.18 1.50
CA HIS A 146 -10.60 -3.23 2.35
C HIS A 146 -9.12 -3.53 2.05
N LYS A 147 -8.72 -3.61 0.78
CA LYS A 147 -7.31 -3.82 0.42
C LYS A 147 -6.43 -2.67 0.87
N ALA A 148 -6.83 -1.43 0.59
CA ALA A 148 -6.07 -0.25 0.99
C ALA A 148 -5.94 -0.12 2.51
N MET A 149 -7.03 -0.36 3.25
CA MET A 149 -7.00 -0.41 4.72
C MET A 149 -6.06 -1.52 5.21
N GLY A 150 -6.13 -2.71 4.61
CA GLY A 150 -5.24 -3.82 4.93
C GLY A 150 -3.77 -3.48 4.73
N PHE A 151 -3.41 -2.79 3.65
CA PHE A 151 -2.03 -2.33 3.41
C PHE A 151 -1.57 -1.33 4.48
N GLU A 152 -2.44 -0.40 4.89
CA GLU A 152 -2.12 0.61 5.91
C GLU A 152 -1.95 0.02 7.30
N LEU A 153 -2.89 -0.83 7.72
CA LEU A 153 -2.81 -1.54 8.99
C LEU A 153 -1.57 -2.44 9.02
N ALA A 154 -1.29 -3.18 7.93
CA ALA A 154 -0.09 -3.99 7.85
C ALA A 154 1.18 -3.17 7.97
N ALA A 155 1.25 -2.03 7.27
CA ALA A 155 2.43 -1.19 7.32
C ALA A 155 2.70 -0.66 8.74
N GLN A 156 1.67 -0.31 9.50
CA GLN A 156 1.81 0.14 10.88
C GLN A 156 2.12 -1.01 11.84
N GLU A 157 1.27 -2.03 11.88
CA GLU A 157 1.34 -3.12 12.86
C GLU A 157 2.61 -3.95 12.71
N LEU A 158 3.09 -4.17 11.47
CA LEU A 158 4.36 -4.87 11.26
C LEU A 158 5.56 -4.03 11.72
N CYS A 159 5.50 -2.70 11.61
CA CYS A 159 6.53 -1.82 12.17
C CYS A 159 6.53 -1.87 13.70
N ASP A 160 5.36 -1.78 14.31
CA ASP A 160 5.20 -1.83 15.76
C ASP A 160 5.69 -3.18 16.31
N VAL A 161 5.38 -4.29 15.62
CA VAL A 161 5.89 -5.62 15.98
C VAL A 161 7.42 -5.67 15.94
N VAL A 162 8.07 -5.18 14.88
CA VAL A 162 9.55 -5.25 14.82
C VAL A 162 10.18 -4.34 15.87
N ILE A 163 9.59 -3.20 16.19
CA ILE A 163 10.10 -2.30 17.24
C ILE A 163 9.90 -2.93 18.63
N ASP A 164 8.67 -3.31 18.97
CA ASP A 164 8.35 -3.75 20.34
C ASP A 164 8.85 -5.16 20.65
N ARG A 165 8.79 -6.07 19.68
CA ARG A 165 9.21 -7.46 19.88
C ARG A 165 10.67 -7.64 19.53
N LYS A 166 11.10 -7.20 18.36
CA LYS A 166 12.45 -7.51 17.88
C LYS A 166 13.51 -6.58 18.45
N VAL A 167 13.31 -5.26 18.41
CA VAL A 167 14.26 -4.32 18.99
C VAL A 167 14.22 -4.40 20.52
N ALA A 168 13.06 -4.14 21.13
CA ALA A 168 13.00 -3.98 22.58
C ALA A 168 13.16 -5.29 23.37
N SER A 169 12.74 -6.44 22.83
CA SER A 169 12.80 -7.72 23.56
C SER A 169 13.91 -8.67 23.09
N GLU A 170 14.28 -8.65 21.81
CA GLU A 170 15.26 -9.59 21.22
C GLU A 170 16.58 -8.92 20.82
N GLY A 171 16.70 -7.60 20.95
CA GLY A 171 17.96 -6.86 20.72
C GLY A 171 18.35 -6.67 19.26
N TRP A 172 17.39 -6.75 18.32
CA TRP A 172 17.64 -6.46 16.91
C TRP A 172 17.97 -4.98 16.70
N GLY A 173 18.85 -4.68 15.74
CA GLY A 173 19.06 -3.32 15.27
C GLY A 173 17.98 -2.89 14.27
N LEU A 174 17.84 -1.58 14.02
CA LEU A 174 16.92 -1.07 12.99
C LEU A 174 17.26 -1.61 11.59
N GLY A 175 18.54 -1.85 11.31
CA GLY A 175 18.99 -2.49 10.08
C GLY A 175 18.44 -3.91 9.91
N ASP A 176 18.37 -4.69 10.99
CA ASP A 176 17.79 -6.04 10.98
C ASP A 176 16.29 -5.98 10.73
N CYS A 177 15.59 -5.02 11.33
CA CYS A 177 14.16 -4.79 11.08
C CYS A 177 13.89 -4.46 9.61
N ILE A 178 14.64 -3.51 9.03
CA ILE A 178 14.55 -3.15 7.61
C ILE A 178 14.82 -4.38 6.74
N ALA A 179 15.94 -5.06 6.95
CA ALA A 179 16.33 -6.23 6.17
C ALA A 179 15.30 -7.35 6.28
N SER A 180 14.74 -7.61 7.46
CA SER A 180 13.75 -8.66 7.68
C SER A 180 12.45 -8.41 6.90
N LEU A 181 11.87 -7.21 6.99
CA LEU A 181 10.62 -6.87 6.30
C LEU A 181 10.82 -6.82 4.77
N SER A 182 11.94 -6.24 4.32
CA SER A 182 12.31 -6.24 2.90
C SER A 182 12.52 -7.65 2.36
N ALA A 183 13.18 -8.53 3.12
CA ALA A 183 13.41 -9.92 2.74
C ALA A 183 12.09 -10.71 2.66
N VAL A 184 11.21 -10.56 3.65
CA VAL A 184 9.87 -11.20 3.60
C VAL A 184 9.08 -10.71 2.40
N ALA A 185 9.12 -9.40 2.07
CA ALA A 185 8.49 -8.90 0.87
C ALA A 185 9.02 -9.60 -0.40
N GLY A 186 10.34 -9.70 -0.57
CA GLY A 186 10.97 -10.40 -1.69
C GLY A 186 10.58 -11.89 -1.75
N ARG A 187 10.55 -12.57 -0.59
CA ARG A 187 10.12 -13.98 -0.48
C ARG A 187 8.67 -14.17 -0.93
N ARG A 188 7.75 -13.35 -0.40
CA ARG A 188 6.32 -13.43 -0.68
C ARG A 188 6.02 -13.12 -2.13
N LEU A 189 6.74 -12.16 -2.73
CA LEU A 189 6.68 -11.92 -4.17
C LEU A 189 7.08 -13.18 -4.95
N ALA A 190 8.26 -13.74 -4.68
CA ALA A 190 8.74 -14.92 -5.41
C ALA A 190 7.78 -16.11 -5.30
N LEU A 191 7.21 -16.35 -4.11
CA LEU A 191 6.19 -17.38 -3.89
C LEU A 191 4.83 -17.09 -4.55
N SER A 192 4.54 -15.83 -4.87
CA SER A 192 3.32 -15.45 -5.59
C SER A 192 3.41 -15.68 -7.10
N LEU A 193 4.63 -15.83 -7.62
CA LEU A 193 4.90 -16.01 -9.04
C LEU A 193 4.96 -17.50 -9.39
N ASN A 194 4.45 -17.84 -10.56
CA ASN A 194 4.69 -19.16 -11.14
C ASN A 194 6.17 -19.29 -11.57
N THR A 195 6.64 -20.52 -11.79
CA THR A 195 8.02 -20.84 -12.15
C THR A 195 8.52 -20.01 -13.35
N ASP A 196 7.70 -19.84 -14.38
CA ASP A 196 8.05 -19.08 -15.59
C ASP A 196 8.13 -17.56 -15.39
N ALA A 197 7.52 -17.04 -14.33
CA ALA A 197 7.50 -15.61 -14.00
C ALA A 197 8.54 -15.24 -12.93
N CYS A 198 9.09 -16.22 -12.21
CA CYS A 198 10.19 -16.03 -11.25
C CYS A 198 11.51 -15.99 -12.03
N MET A 199 12.09 -14.79 -12.18
CA MET A 199 13.25 -14.61 -13.06
C MET A 199 14.52 -14.32 -12.27
N ILE A 200 15.55 -15.13 -12.46
CA ILE A 200 16.89 -14.80 -11.98
C ILE A 200 17.46 -13.66 -12.84
N PHE A 201 17.95 -12.61 -12.18
CA PHE A 201 18.48 -11.42 -12.84
C PHE A 201 19.90 -11.10 -12.37
N ARG A 202 20.56 -10.19 -13.10
CA ARG A 202 21.93 -9.73 -12.80
C ARG A 202 21.98 -8.22 -12.68
N GLY A 203 22.65 -7.75 -11.64
CA GLY A 203 22.95 -6.34 -11.43
C GLY A 203 21.68 -5.53 -11.15
N CYS A 204 21.58 -4.34 -11.73
CA CYS A 204 20.46 -3.42 -11.51
C CYS A 204 19.25 -3.66 -12.43
N ASN A 205 19.27 -4.70 -13.27
CA ASN A 205 18.16 -5.04 -14.19
C ASN A 205 17.14 -5.91 -13.46
N LEU A 206 16.36 -5.30 -12.56
CA LEU A 206 15.31 -5.99 -11.82
C LEU A 206 14.18 -6.46 -12.75
N PRO A 207 13.58 -7.65 -12.53
CA PRO A 207 12.35 -8.06 -13.18
C PRO A 207 11.20 -7.11 -12.81
N ASP A 208 10.27 -6.87 -13.74
CA ASP A 208 9.18 -5.91 -13.58
C ASP A 208 8.39 -6.09 -12.27
N ASN A 209 8.05 -7.34 -11.93
CA ASN A 209 7.30 -7.64 -10.69
C ASN A 209 8.08 -7.27 -9.42
N LEU A 210 9.41 -7.46 -9.43
CA LEU A 210 10.26 -7.06 -8.30
C LEU A 210 10.41 -5.55 -8.25
N ASP A 211 10.57 -4.90 -9.40
CA ASP A 211 10.67 -3.45 -9.48
C ASP A 211 9.40 -2.76 -8.98
N HIS A 212 8.22 -3.32 -9.27
CA HIS A 212 6.96 -2.81 -8.73
C HIS A 212 6.88 -2.85 -7.20
N VAL A 213 7.36 -3.92 -6.56
CA VAL A 213 7.36 -4.05 -5.09
C VAL A 213 8.43 -3.16 -4.46
N VAL A 214 9.60 -3.06 -5.09
CA VAL A 214 10.64 -2.08 -4.71
C VAL A 214 10.05 -0.67 -4.78
N PHE A 215 9.31 -0.35 -5.84
CA PHE A 215 8.71 0.96 -6.01
C PHE A 215 7.76 1.30 -4.85
N VAL A 216 6.91 0.37 -4.41
CA VAL A 216 6.06 0.55 -3.21
C VAL A 216 6.89 0.93 -1.99
N MET A 217 7.94 0.16 -1.68
CA MET A 217 8.84 0.44 -0.54
C MET A 217 9.48 1.83 -0.66
N THR A 218 9.98 2.18 -1.84
CA THR A 218 10.63 3.47 -2.07
C THR A 218 9.68 4.65 -1.94
N GLN A 219 8.46 4.54 -2.48
CA GLN A 219 7.45 5.59 -2.38
C GLN A 219 7.07 5.84 -0.93
N GLU A 220 6.87 4.76 -0.17
CA GLU A 220 6.49 4.88 1.24
C GLU A 220 7.59 5.56 2.07
N ALA A 221 8.85 5.15 1.87
CA ALA A 221 9.98 5.75 2.56
C ALA A 221 10.18 7.24 2.20
N VAL A 222 10.11 7.58 0.91
CA VAL A 222 10.27 8.96 0.44
C VAL A 222 9.13 9.85 0.94
N ARG A 223 7.91 9.33 0.95
CA ARG A 223 6.72 10.03 1.48
C ARG A 223 6.89 10.40 2.95
N LEU A 224 7.64 9.60 3.71
CA LEU A 224 7.91 9.80 5.14
C LEU A 224 9.26 10.50 5.41
N GLY A 225 9.90 11.06 4.38
CA GLY A 225 11.05 11.97 4.54
C GLY A 225 12.42 11.36 4.25
N VAL A 226 12.51 10.12 3.75
CA VAL A 226 13.78 9.58 3.26
C VAL A 226 14.17 10.32 1.95
N PRO A 227 15.40 10.84 1.81
CA PRO A 227 15.80 11.57 0.62
C PRO A 227 15.68 10.74 -0.66
N ALA A 228 15.10 11.31 -1.72
CA ALA A 228 14.95 10.60 -3.01
C ALA A 228 16.26 10.49 -3.84
N GLY A 229 17.26 11.32 -3.55
CA GLY A 229 18.34 11.73 -4.48
C GLY A 229 19.38 10.70 -4.95
N THR A 230 19.26 9.41 -4.61
CA THR A 230 20.14 8.36 -5.14
C THR A 230 19.29 7.22 -5.69
N ASP A 231 19.68 6.67 -6.85
CA ASP A 231 19.08 5.42 -7.35
C ASP A 231 19.23 4.36 -6.25
N TRP A 232 18.11 3.81 -5.79
CA TRP A 232 18.06 2.83 -4.71
C TRP A 232 18.74 1.52 -5.10
N ARG A 233 18.94 1.30 -6.40
CA ARG A 233 19.70 0.17 -6.95
C ARG A 233 21.22 0.38 -6.80
N PHE A 234 21.67 1.59 -6.47
CA PHE A 234 23.09 1.89 -6.27
C PHE A 234 23.61 1.20 -5.00
N GLY A 235 24.70 0.44 -5.11
CA GLY A 235 25.29 -0.31 -3.99
C GLY A 235 24.88 -1.79 -3.92
N LEU A 236 24.02 -2.26 -4.83
CA LEU A 236 23.81 -3.71 -5.01
C LEU A 236 25.09 -4.39 -5.49
N ALA A 237 25.38 -5.58 -4.96
CA ALA A 237 26.58 -6.34 -5.32
C ALA A 237 26.64 -6.62 -6.82
N ALA A 238 27.85 -6.65 -7.38
CA ALA A 238 28.08 -6.85 -8.82
C ALA A 238 27.80 -8.29 -9.30
N ASN A 239 27.15 -9.13 -8.46
CA ASN A 239 26.90 -10.56 -8.65
C ASN A 239 28.17 -11.42 -8.73
N ASP A 240 29.26 -10.92 -8.15
CA ASP A 240 30.53 -11.64 -7.94
C ASP A 240 30.52 -12.46 -6.64
N VAL A 241 29.44 -12.37 -5.86
CA VAL A 241 29.21 -13.12 -4.62
C VAL A 241 28.00 -14.06 -4.78
N PRO A 242 28.01 -15.24 -4.12
CA PRO A 242 26.84 -16.11 -4.05
C PRO A 242 25.63 -15.40 -3.45
N VAL A 243 24.43 -15.89 -3.79
CA VAL A 243 23.19 -15.36 -3.22
C VAL A 243 23.20 -15.51 -1.70
N ASN A 244 22.93 -14.42 -0.98
CA ASN A 244 23.02 -14.39 0.48
C ASN A 244 21.77 -13.80 1.11
N ALA A 245 20.66 -14.55 1.05
CA ALA A 245 19.41 -14.17 1.69
C ALA A 245 19.54 -14.20 3.23
N PRO A 246 19.03 -13.20 3.97
CA PRO A 246 19.09 -13.16 5.43
C PRO A 246 18.04 -14.09 6.06
N LEU A 247 18.25 -15.41 5.92
CA LEU A 247 17.28 -16.44 6.32
C LEU A 247 16.90 -16.36 7.81
N ASP A 248 17.87 -16.11 8.69
CA ASP A 248 17.63 -16.00 10.13
C ASP A 248 16.66 -14.84 10.47
N LEU A 249 16.80 -13.71 9.77
CA LEU A 249 15.91 -12.56 9.93
C LEU A 249 14.50 -12.86 9.39
N ILE A 250 14.41 -13.54 8.25
CA ILE A 250 13.13 -13.98 7.69
C ILE A 250 12.42 -14.89 8.68
N PHE A 251 13.08 -15.95 9.14
CA PHE A 251 12.47 -16.91 10.09
C PHE A 251 12.14 -16.26 11.44
N GLY A 252 12.90 -15.24 11.84
CA GLY A 252 12.64 -14.48 13.05
C GLY A 252 11.32 -13.71 13.00
N ILE A 253 10.95 -13.13 11.86
CA ILE A 253 9.76 -12.26 11.74
C ILE A 253 8.54 -12.94 11.10
N GLU A 254 8.75 -13.97 10.27
CA GLU A 254 7.69 -14.66 9.51
C GLU A 254 6.49 -15.11 10.35
N PRO A 255 6.64 -15.66 11.58
CA PRO A 255 5.49 -16.07 12.40
C PRO A 255 4.57 -14.91 12.74
N TYR A 256 5.13 -13.73 12.99
CA TYR A 256 4.36 -12.53 13.31
C TYR A 256 3.63 -11.99 12.09
N CYS A 257 4.33 -11.90 10.94
CA CYS A 257 3.73 -11.51 9.67
C CYS A 257 2.56 -12.44 9.33
N GLN A 258 2.75 -13.76 9.41
CA GLN A 258 1.71 -14.73 9.07
C GLN A 258 0.54 -14.65 10.05
N SER A 259 0.79 -14.49 11.36
CA SER A 259 -0.26 -14.32 12.36
C SER A 259 -1.10 -13.07 12.06
N PHE A 260 -0.46 -11.95 11.73
CA PHE A 260 -1.13 -10.71 11.39
C PHE A 260 -1.96 -10.85 10.10
N PHE A 261 -1.37 -11.36 9.02
CA PHE A 261 -2.06 -11.53 7.75
C PHE A 261 -3.27 -12.47 7.86
N ASN A 262 -3.17 -13.51 8.68
CA ASN A 262 -4.31 -14.38 8.98
C ASN A 262 -5.41 -13.62 9.71
N ALA A 263 -5.07 -12.76 10.68
CA ALA A 263 -6.05 -11.98 11.43
C ALA A 263 -6.84 -11.01 10.55
N ILE A 264 -6.20 -10.40 9.55
CA ILE A 264 -6.85 -9.49 8.60
C ILE A 264 -7.37 -10.19 7.32
N ASN A 265 -7.33 -11.52 7.27
CA ASN A 265 -7.72 -12.34 6.11
C ASN A 265 -7.00 -12.00 4.80
N MET A 266 -5.76 -11.51 4.86
CA MET A 266 -4.93 -11.22 3.68
C MET A 266 -4.18 -12.49 3.25
N ASN A 267 -4.82 -13.33 2.44
CA ASN A 267 -4.28 -14.64 2.05
C ASN A 267 -3.39 -14.60 0.78
N CYS A 268 -3.51 -13.55 -0.03
CA CYS A 268 -2.77 -13.42 -1.28
C CYS A 268 -1.29 -13.08 -1.00
N GLN A 269 -0.37 -13.92 -1.48
CA GLN A 269 1.07 -13.73 -1.31
C GLN A 269 1.57 -12.39 -1.91
N TYR A 270 0.97 -11.95 -3.03
CA TYR A 270 1.34 -10.67 -3.62
C TYR A 270 0.85 -9.47 -2.80
N ASP A 271 -0.34 -9.55 -2.21
CA ASP A 271 -0.84 -8.53 -1.29
C ASP A 271 0.05 -8.43 -0.03
N GLN A 272 0.47 -9.59 0.51
CA GLN A 272 1.40 -9.66 1.63
C GLN A 272 2.77 -9.08 1.28
N SER A 273 3.27 -9.35 0.07
CA SER A 273 4.51 -8.76 -0.44
C SER A 273 4.45 -7.23 -0.47
N VAL A 274 3.37 -6.66 -1.02
CA VAL A 274 3.16 -5.21 -1.07
C VAL A 274 3.07 -4.63 0.35
N SER A 275 2.37 -5.31 1.25
CA SER A 275 2.24 -4.90 2.65
C SER A 275 3.58 -4.89 3.39
N CYS A 276 4.39 -5.95 3.26
CA CYS A 276 5.72 -6.02 3.85
C CYS A 276 6.67 -4.99 3.25
N ALA A 277 6.59 -4.74 1.93
CA ALA A 277 7.39 -3.71 1.27
C ALA A 277 7.04 -2.32 1.79
N LYS A 278 5.76 -2.05 2.01
CA LYS A 278 5.28 -0.81 2.62
C LYS A 278 5.78 -0.66 4.06
N ALA A 279 5.64 -1.71 4.89
CA ALA A 279 6.21 -1.73 6.24
C ALA A 279 7.73 -1.48 6.25
N ALA A 280 8.47 -2.10 5.34
CA ALA A 280 9.90 -1.86 5.18
C ALA A 280 10.20 -0.39 4.81
N GLY A 281 9.37 0.23 3.95
CA GLY A 281 9.46 1.64 3.61
C GLY A 281 9.26 2.56 4.82
N ARG A 282 8.32 2.23 5.72
CA ARG A 282 8.15 2.93 7.00
C ARG A 282 9.34 2.76 7.92
N MET A 283 9.85 1.54 8.09
CA MET A 283 11.04 1.30 8.92
C MET A 283 12.28 2.01 8.38
N LEU A 284 12.42 2.13 7.06
CA LEU A 284 13.45 2.95 6.45
C LEU A 284 13.32 4.42 6.84
N ALA A 285 12.11 4.96 6.88
CA ALA A 285 11.88 6.33 7.33
C ALA A 285 12.15 6.52 8.82
N VAL A 286 11.85 5.52 9.66
CA VAL A 286 12.20 5.54 11.08
C VAL A 286 13.72 5.60 11.28
N ALA A 287 14.48 4.79 10.54
CA ALA A 287 15.93 4.72 10.72
C ALA A 287 16.70 5.84 9.99
N ALA A 288 16.26 6.21 8.79
CA ALA A 288 17.01 7.04 7.85
C ALA A 288 16.30 8.35 7.46
N GLY A 289 15.16 8.66 8.08
CA GLY A 289 14.49 9.95 7.95
C GLY A 289 15.02 10.99 8.93
N GLY A 290 14.64 12.24 8.71
CA GLY A 290 14.95 13.38 9.61
C GLY A 290 16.31 14.03 9.36
N GLU A 291 16.61 15.05 10.17
CA GLU A 291 17.86 15.83 10.05
C GLU A 291 19.09 15.07 10.55
N VAL A 292 18.91 14.20 11.55
CA VAL A 292 19.96 13.37 12.15
C VAL A 292 19.47 11.91 12.14
N PRO A 293 19.65 11.18 11.03
CA PRO A 293 19.20 9.80 10.93
C PRO A 293 20.05 8.88 11.82
N GLU A 294 19.45 7.81 12.34
CA GLU A 294 20.17 6.75 13.07
C GLU A 294 21.01 5.90 12.11
N MET A 295 20.50 5.70 10.90
CA MET A 295 21.19 5.05 9.79
C MET A 295 21.23 5.97 8.58
N GLU A 296 22.41 6.25 8.05
CA GLU A 296 22.54 7.04 6.84
C GLU A 296 21.70 6.45 5.68
N PRO A 297 20.93 7.26 4.93
CA PRO A 297 20.13 6.77 3.80
C PRO A 297 20.96 6.02 2.75
N ALA A 298 22.25 6.38 2.61
CA ALA A 298 23.19 5.71 1.73
C ALA A 298 23.55 4.28 2.17
N ILE A 299 23.24 3.89 3.41
CA ILE A 299 23.44 2.55 3.98
C ILE A 299 22.11 1.81 4.07
N ALA A 300 21.05 2.48 4.56
CA ALA A 300 19.76 1.84 4.80
C ALA A 300 19.08 1.38 3.50
N LYS A 301 19.12 2.20 2.42
CA LYS A 301 18.48 1.83 1.15
C LYS A 301 19.14 0.61 0.49
N PRO A 302 20.47 0.53 0.34
CA PRO A 302 21.10 -0.66 -0.23
C PRO A 302 20.89 -1.91 0.63
N LEU A 303 20.80 -1.77 1.96
CA LEU A 303 20.50 -2.87 2.87
C LEU A 303 19.11 -3.47 2.58
N ALA A 304 18.07 -2.63 2.52
CA ALA A 304 16.71 -3.05 2.17
C ALA A 304 16.66 -3.73 0.80
N MET A 305 17.32 -3.12 -0.18
CA MET A 305 17.36 -3.62 -1.55
C MET A 305 18.10 -4.94 -1.66
N ALA A 306 19.25 -5.10 -0.99
CA ALA A 306 19.99 -6.35 -0.95
C ALA A 306 19.14 -7.46 -0.31
N ALA A 307 18.53 -7.20 0.85
CA ALA A 307 17.70 -8.18 1.55
C ALA A 307 16.52 -8.67 0.69
N MET A 308 15.80 -7.75 0.03
CA MET A 308 14.67 -8.09 -0.85
C MET A 308 15.13 -8.87 -2.09
N THR A 309 16.15 -8.38 -2.78
CA THR A 309 16.62 -8.95 -4.07
C THR A 309 17.26 -10.32 -3.88
N GLU A 310 18.10 -10.49 -2.86
CA GLU A 310 18.78 -11.75 -2.57
C GLU A 310 17.80 -12.82 -2.11
N THR A 311 16.78 -12.45 -1.32
CA THR A 311 15.72 -13.38 -0.92
C THR A 311 14.86 -13.79 -2.10
N TYR A 312 14.46 -12.85 -2.95
CA TYR A 312 13.71 -13.15 -4.18
C TYR A 312 14.48 -14.14 -5.07
N LYS A 313 15.79 -13.88 -5.30
CA LYS A 313 16.65 -14.78 -6.08
C LYS A 313 16.75 -16.17 -5.46
N SER A 314 16.93 -16.26 -4.14
CA SER A 314 17.03 -17.55 -3.43
C SER A 314 15.82 -18.44 -3.69
N VAL A 315 14.61 -17.87 -3.61
CA VAL A 315 13.37 -18.62 -3.86
C VAL A 315 13.23 -18.98 -5.34
N CYS A 316 13.53 -18.07 -6.28
CA CYS A 316 13.49 -18.41 -7.71
C CYS A 316 14.48 -19.52 -8.08
N MET A 317 15.65 -19.56 -7.45
CA MET A 317 16.63 -20.64 -7.64
C MET A 317 16.09 -21.98 -7.13
N GLU A 318 15.41 -22.00 -5.99
CA GLU A 318 14.73 -23.21 -5.50
C GLU A 318 13.66 -23.71 -6.48
N HIS A 319 12.88 -22.79 -7.07
CA HIS A 319 11.89 -23.12 -8.08
C HIS A 319 12.51 -23.73 -9.35
N GLU A 320 13.64 -23.19 -9.84
CA GLU A 320 14.37 -23.76 -10.98
C GLU A 320 14.85 -25.19 -10.69
N ILE A 321 15.39 -25.44 -9.50
CA ILE A 321 15.88 -26.77 -9.09
C ILE A 321 14.74 -27.80 -9.04
N VAL A 322 13.55 -27.43 -8.56
CA VAL A 322 12.38 -28.32 -8.48
C VAL A 322 11.76 -28.61 -9.85
N SER A 323 12.01 -27.75 -10.84
CA SER A 323 11.50 -27.89 -12.21
C SER A 323 12.37 -28.75 -13.15
N LEU A 324 13.56 -29.16 -12.70
CA LEU A 324 14.50 -30.05 -13.41
C LEU A 324 14.31 -31.52 -13.02
#